data_AF-A0A355YM22-F1
#
_entry.id   AF-A0A355YM22-F1
#
_cell.length_a   1.000
_cell.length_b   1.000
_cell.length_c   1.000
_cell.angle_alpha   90.00
_cell.angle_beta   90.00
_cell.angle_gamma   90.00
#
_symmetry.space_group_name_H-M   'P 1'
#
loop_
_entity.id
_entity.type
_entity.pdbx_description
1 polymer ?
#
loop_
_entity_poly.entity_id
_entity_poly.type
_entity_poly.pdbx_seq_one_letter_code
_entity_poly.pdbx_strand_id
1 'polypeptide(L)'
;DYNKLVSEVYSQLTTRSDSSYGPLTDEQKAEMSETSIENWETKAKQGILYNDSVIRDLNSALEGFLTQLMGSGIKYQDLEEIGITYDESWGGGASTIVFNKSKFRSAMETQPEKVSDIFTGTGKSGGVGLAKSVENILTPYATRVASKNRGSSSDKGSYGRLIEEAGSEKVPTSVMNNFIYDQIKEMNEKIETLQAQLKTKQERYIKQFTSMETLINQYNSQSSYLSNISG
;
A
#
# COMPACT_ATOMS: atom_id res chain seq x y z
N ASP A 1 15.17 -11.55 3.94
CA ASP A 1 14.48 -10.28 3.65
C ASP A 1 13.86 -10.24 2.26
N TYR A 2 14.63 -10.47 1.18
CA TYR A 2 14.07 -10.53 -0.17
C TYR A 2 12.83 -11.43 -0.30
N ASN A 3 12.89 -12.69 0.14
CA ASN A 3 11.71 -13.58 0.08
C ASN A 3 10.52 -13.06 0.89
N LYS A 4 10.76 -12.35 2.01
CA LYS A 4 9.67 -11.76 2.80
C LYS A 4 8.99 -10.65 2.01
N LEU A 5 9.77 -9.78 1.37
CA LEU A 5 9.26 -8.73 0.48
C LEU A 5 8.42 -9.32 -0.66
N VAL A 6 8.96 -10.34 -1.35
CA VAL A 6 8.25 -11.03 -2.45
C VAL A 6 6.92 -11.61 -1.97
N SER A 7 6.92 -12.33 -0.85
CA SER A 7 5.70 -12.89 -0.27
C SER A 7 4.69 -11.83 0.15
N GLU A 8 5.17 -10.72 0.73
CA GLU A 8 4.33 -9.63 1.18
C GLU A 8 3.67 -8.91 0.01
N VAL A 9 4.45 -8.54 -1.03
CA VAL A 9 3.94 -7.90 -2.25
C VAL A 9 2.89 -8.77 -2.93
N TYR A 10 3.16 -10.07 -3.08
CA TYR A 10 2.21 -11.00 -3.67
C TYR A 10 0.94 -11.16 -2.84
N SER A 11 1.08 -11.27 -1.51
CA SER A 11 -0.06 -11.35 -0.59
C SER A 11 -0.94 -10.11 -0.70
N GLN A 12 -0.34 -8.91 -0.68
CA GLN A 12 -1.08 -7.66 -0.80
C GLN A 12 -1.78 -7.52 -2.16
N LEU A 13 -1.14 -7.97 -3.24
CA LEU A 13 -1.69 -7.93 -4.59
C LEU A 13 -2.90 -8.86 -4.78
N THR A 14 -2.87 -10.04 -4.15
CA THR A 14 -3.83 -11.12 -4.41
C THR A 14 -4.94 -11.23 -3.36
N THR A 15 -4.70 -10.72 -2.15
CA THR A 15 -5.67 -10.78 -1.05
C THR A 15 -6.85 -9.85 -1.35
N ARG A 16 -8.05 -10.42 -1.47
CA ARG A 16 -9.28 -9.63 -1.67
C ARG A 16 -9.72 -8.97 -0.38
N SER A 17 -10.36 -7.81 -0.50
CA SER A 17 -11.06 -7.18 0.60
C SER A 17 -12.30 -7.98 1.00
N ASP A 18 -12.61 -7.94 2.29
CA ASP A 18 -13.86 -8.49 2.82
C ASP A 18 -14.84 -7.34 3.01
N SER A 19 -15.87 -7.27 2.17
CA SER A 19 -16.88 -6.21 2.21
C SER A 19 -17.69 -6.18 3.51
N SER A 20 -17.60 -7.22 4.34
CA SER A 20 -18.27 -7.29 5.64
C SER A 20 -17.60 -6.40 6.69
N TYR A 21 -16.35 -5.97 6.44
CA TYR A 21 -15.55 -5.19 7.39
C TYR A 21 -15.23 -3.81 6.79
N GLY A 22 -16.01 -2.80 7.21
CA GLY A 22 -15.76 -1.40 6.87
C GLY A 22 -15.03 -0.64 7.99
N PRO A 23 -14.66 0.64 7.75
CA PRO A 23 -14.16 1.53 8.79
C PRO A 23 -15.21 1.68 9.91
N LEU A 24 -14.76 1.56 11.16
CA LEU A 24 -15.61 1.74 12.33
C LEU A 24 -15.80 3.24 12.63
N THR A 25 -17.03 3.65 12.97
CA THR A 25 -17.29 4.97 13.54
C THR A 25 -16.83 5.05 14.99
N ASP A 26 -16.67 6.27 15.51
CA ASP A 26 -16.26 6.48 16.90
C ASP A 26 -17.27 5.88 17.89
N GLU A 27 -18.57 5.93 17.57
CA GLU A 27 -19.62 5.30 18.37
C GLU A 27 -19.50 3.78 18.37
N GLN A 28 -19.25 3.17 17.21
CA GLN A 28 -19.05 1.71 17.12
C GLN A 28 -17.81 1.27 17.89
N LYS A 29 -16.73 2.05 17.83
CA LYS A 29 -15.51 1.78 18.61
C LYS A 29 -15.78 1.85 20.11
N ALA A 30 -16.57 2.82 20.58
CA ALA A 30 -16.90 2.97 22.00
C ALA A 30 -17.67 1.77 22.58
N GLU A 31 -18.38 1.01 21.73
CA GLU A 31 -19.14 -0.18 22.11
C GLU A 31 -18.33 -1.49 22.03
N MET A 32 -17.08 -1.44 21.54
CA MET A 32 -16.23 -2.61 21.29
C MET A 32 -15.03 -2.67 22.24
N SER A 33 -14.52 -3.87 22.49
CA SER A 33 -13.23 -4.03 23.19
C SER A 33 -12.06 -3.71 22.26
N GLU A 34 -10.92 -3.28 22.83
CA GLU A 34 -9.71 -2.94 22.08
C GLU A 34 -9.25 -4.05 21.12
N THR A 35 -9.22 -5.31 21.61
CA THR A 35 -8.89 -6.48 20.77
C THR A 35 -9.91 -6.69 19.63
N SER A 36 -11.18 -6.39 19.86
CA SER A 36 -12.20 -6.49 18.80
C SER A 36 -12.02 -5.41 17.75
N ILE A 37 -11.69 -4.18 18.17
CA ILE A 37 -11.35 -3.07 17.28
C ILE A 37 -10.13 -3.43 16.44
N GLU A 38 -9.06 -3.91 17.06
CA GLU A 38 -7.82 -4.27 16.35
C GLU A 38 -8.05 -5.37 15.30
N ASN A 39 -8.78 -6.44 15.67
CA ASN A 39 -9.13 -7.51 14.75
C ASN A 39 -10.01 -7.00 13.59
N TRP A 40 -10.98 -6.14 13.91
CA TRP A 40 -11.86 -5.54 12.90
C TRP A 40 -11.10 -4.63 11.94
N GLU A 41 -10.24 -3.75 12.46
CA GLU A 41 -9.44 -2.85 11.64
C GLU A 41 -8.43 -3.62 10.78
N THR A 42 -7.86 -4.71 11.31
CA THR A 42 -6.99 -5.61 10.52
C THR A 42 -7.76 -6.21 9.34
N LYS A 43 -9.01 -6.64 9.57
CA LYS A 43 -9.89 -7.15 8.51
C LYS A 43 -10.34 -6.07 7.54
N ALA A 44 -10.67 -4.87 8.03
CA ALA A 44 -11.05 -3.74 7.19
C ALA A 44 -9.90 -3.24 6.31
N LYS A 45 -8.65 -3.37 6.78
CA LYS A 45 -7.44 -3.03 6.00
C LYS A 45 -7.03 -4.12 5.00
N GLN A 46 -7.58 -5.33 5.15
CA GLN A 46 -7.25 -6.46 4.30
C GLN A 46 -7.66 -6.15 2.84
N GLY A 47 -6.74 -6.38 1.91
CA GLY A 47 -7.00 -6.22 0.47
C GLY A 47 -7.18 -4.77 0.01
N ILE A 48 -6.76 -3.78 0.80
CA ILE A 48 -6.69 -2.38 0.33
C ILE A 48 -5.83 -2.24 -0.93
N LEU A 49 -4.75 -3.03 -1.02
CA LEU A 49 -3.83 -3.05 -2.17
C LEU A 49 -4.19 -4.11 -3.21
N TYR A 50 -5.38 -4.71 -3.10
CA TYR A 50 -5.84 -5.71 -4.05
C TYR A 50 -5.85 -5.13 -5.46
N ASN A 51 -5.16 -5.80 -6.38
CA ASN A 51 -5.07 -5.38 -7.78
C ASN A 51 -4.49 -3.96 -7.99
N ASP A 52 -3.79 -3.40 -7.00
CA ASP A 52 -3.12 -2.10 -7.13
C ASP A 52 -2.10 -2.11 -8.28
N SER A 53 -2.04 -1.03 -9.06
CA SER A 53 -1.19 -0.97 -10.24
C SER A 53 0.30 -0.90 -9.89
N VAL A 54 0.68 -0.14 -8.86
CA VAL A 54 2.07 0.02 -8.43
C VAL A 54 2.59 -1.28 -7.81
N ILE A 55 1.77 -1.94 -6.98
CA ILE A 55 2.11 -3.23 -6.38
C ILE A 55 2.20 -4.33 -7.45
N ARG A 56 1.31 -4.34 -8.44
CA ARG A 56 1.37 -5.29 -9.56
C ARG A 56 2.63 -5.15 -10.38
N ASP A 57 3.01 -3.91 -10.68
CA ASP A 57 4.24 -3.63 -11.43
C ASP A 57 5.48 -4.03 -10.62
N LEU A 58 5.49 -3.75 -9.30
CA LEU A 58 6.55 -4.20 -8.40
C LEU A 58 6.65 -5.72 -8.36
N ASN A 59 5.51 -6.42 -8.23
CA ASN A 59 5.47 -7.88 -8.27
C ASN A 59 6.07 -8.42 -9.58
N SER A 60 5.68 -7.84 -10.72
CA SER A 60 6.20 -8.22 -12.04
C SER A 60 7.71 -7.98 -12.16
N ALA A 61 8.21 -6.88 -11.58
CA ALA A 61 9.64 -6.57 -11.55
C ALA A 61 10.42 -7.55 -10.65
N LEU A 62 9.84 -7.96 -9.52
CA LEU A 62 10.42 -8.97 -8.63
C LEU A 62 10.45 -10.35 -9.28
N GLU A 63 9.38 -10.75 -9.98
CA GLU A 63 9.32 -11.99 -10.78
C GLU A 63 10.37 -12.00 -11.90
N GLY A 64 10.63 -10.84 -12.52
CA GLY A 64 11.64 -10.67 -13.56
C GLY A 64 13.10 -10.72 -13.07
N PHE A 65 13.36 -10.78 -11.77
CA PHE A 65 14.69 -10.64 -11.19
C PHE A 65 15.70 -11.66 -11.73
N LEU A 66 15.36 -12.95 -11.69
CA LEU A 66 16.26 -14.00 -12.14
C LEU A 66 16.54 -13.91 -13.65
N THR A 67 15.51 -13.58 -14.43
CA THR A 67 15.65 -13.37 -15.88
C THR A 67 16.58 -12.20 -16.18
N GLN A 68 16.46 -11.08 -15.46
CA GLN A 68 17.34 -9.92 -15.61
C GLN A 68 18.78 -10.25 -15.20
N LEU A 69 18.95 -11.03 -14.13
CA LEU A 69 20.25 -11.49 -13.66
C LEU A 69 20.94 -12.38 -14.71
N MET A 70 20.20 -13.32 -15.31
CA MET A 70 20.71 -14.18 -16.38
C MET A 70 21.03 -13.40 -17.66
N GLY A 71 20.19 -12.41 -18.01
CA GLY A 71 20.45 -11.49 -19.11
C GLY A 71 21.70 -10.62 -18.91
N SER A 72 22.17 -10.48 -17.67
CA SER A 72 23.38 -9.73 -17.32
C SER A 72 24.68 -10.56 -17.43
N GLY A 73 24.59 -11.81 -17.90
CA GLY A 73 25.72 -12.71 -18.13
C GLY A 73 26.05 -13.65 -16.99
N ILE A 74 25.29 -13.62 -15.88
CA ILE A 74 25.42 -14.56 -14.76
C ILE A 74 24.65 -15.84 -15.10
N LYS A 75 25.35 -16.97 -15.15
CA LYS A 75 24.69 -18.25 -15.46
C LYS A 75 24.03 -18.81 -14.21
N TYR A 76 22.92 -19.51 -14.40
CA TYR A 76 22.25 -20.21 -13.31
C TYR A 76 23.15 -21.24 -12.62
N GLN A 77 23.97 -21.96 -13.39
CA GLN A 77 24.92 -22.94 -12.85
C GLN A 77 25.92 -22.29 -11.89
N ASP A 78 26.35 -21.06 -12.18
CA ASP A 78 27.28 -20.33 -11.32
C ASP A 78 26.62 -19.95 -9.99
N LEU A 79 25.32 -19.62 -9.99
CA LEU A 79 24.54 -19.36 -8.78
C LEU A 79 24.35 -20.65 -7.96
N GLU A 80 24.02 -21.76 -8.61
CA GLU A 80 23.81 -23.05 -7.95
C GLU A 80 25.10 -23.55 -7.28
N GLU A 81 26.24 -23.39 -7.96
CA GLU A 81 27.56 -23.77 -7.43
C GLU A 81 27.91 -23.00 -6.16
N ILE A 82 27.54 -21.72 -6.07
CA ILE A 82 27.70 -20.92 -4.85
C ILE A 82 26.56 -21.13 -3.84
N GLY A 83 25.61 -22.03 -4.10
CA GLY A 83 24.52 -22.35 -3.18
C GLY A 83 23.35 -21.38 -3.19
N ILE A 84 23.15 -20.63 -4.28
CA ILE A 84 21.97 -19.79 -4.51
C ILE A 84 21.12 -20.45 -5.59
N THR A 85 19.91 -20.87 -5.24
CA THR A 85 18.91 -21.41 -6.19
C THR A 85 17.59 -20.65 -6.04
N TYR A 86 16.54 -21.09 -6.73
CA TYR A 86 15.19 -20.54 -6.60
C TYR A 86 14.20 -21.63 -6.24
N ASP A 87 13.05 -21.22 -5.69
CA ASP A 87 11.94 -22.12 -5.40
C ASP A 87 11.04 -22.25 -6.62
N GLU A 88 10.99 -23.45 -7.21
CA GLU A 88 10.11 -23.78 -8.33
C GLU A 88 8.65 -24.04 -7.90
N SER A 89 8.41 -24.26 -6.60
CA SER A 89 7.12 -24.71 -6.07
C SER A 89 6.17 -23.58 -5.68
N TRP A 90 6.66 -22.33 -5.66
CA TRP A 90 5.87 -21.20 -5.21
C TRP A 90 4.89 -20.72 -6.30
N GLY A 91 3.59 -20.75 -5.99
CA GLY A 91 2.51 -20.37 -6.92
C GLY A 91 2.45 -18.89 -7.33
N GLY A 92 3.37 -18.05 -6.81
CA GLY A 92 3.55 -16.64 -7.19
C GLY A 92 4.69 -16.39 -8.19
N GLY A 93 5.09 -17.41 -8.95
CA GLY A 93 6.22 -17.35 -9.89
C GLY A 93 7.56 -17.70 -9.23
N ALA A 94 8.58 -17.98 -10.02
CA ALA A 94 9.91 -18.42 -9.56
C ALA A 94 10.75 -17.31 -8.89
N SER A 95 10.15 -16.57 -7.95
CA SER A 95 10.62 -15.27 -7.47
C SER A 95 11.31 -15.36 -6.12
N THR A 96 11.24 -16.49 -5.41
CA THR A 96 11.89 -16.65 -4.10
C THR A 96 13.21 -17.40 -4.24
N ILE A 97 14.20 -16.97 -3.46
CA ILE A 97 15.56 -17.51 -3.50
C ILE A 97 15.71 -18.56 -2.40
N VAL A 98 16.36 -19.67 -2.71
CA VAL A 98 16.78 -20.68 -1.73
C VAL A 98 18.28 -20.55 -1.50
N PHE A 99 18.69 -20.43 -0.25
CA PHE A 99 20.08 -20.21 0.13
C PHE A 99 20.66 -21.40 0.91
N ASN A 100 21.61 -22.10 0.29
CA ASN A 100 22.39 -23.15 0.91
C ASN A 100 23.66 -22.59 1.53
N LYS A 101 23.60 -22.31 2.84
CA LYS A 101 24.72 -21.79 3.63
C LYS A 101 25.99 -22.65 3.56
N SER A 102 25.85 -23.98 3.50
CA SER A 102 27.01 -24.89 3.47
C SER A 102 27.74 -24.78 2.14
N LYS A 103 27.02 -24.86 1.02
CA LYS A 103 27.60 -24.69 -0.32
C LYS A 103 28.24 -23.30 -0.48
N PHE A 104 27.54 -22.26 -0.02
CA PHE A 104 28.07 -20.89 -0.09
C PHE A 104 29.36 -20.73 0.69
N ARG A 105 29.44 -21.29 1.90
CA ARG A 105 30.67 -21.25 2.71
C ARG A 105 31.82 -21.98 2.02
N SER A 106 31.56 -23.18 1.48
CA SER A 106 32.56 -23.92 0.70
C SER A 106 33.02 -23.12 -0.51
N ALA A 107 32.10 -22.52 -1.27
CA ALA A 107 32.44 -21.70 -2.44
C ALA A 107 33.27 -20.46 -2.08
N MET A 108 33.00 -19.82 -0.94
CA MET A 108 33.83 -18.71 -0.43
C MET A 108 35.25 -19.13 -0.09
N GLU A 109 35.45 -20.36 0.39
CA GLU A 109 36.77 -20.90 0.73
C GLU A 109 37.52 -21.40 -0.51
N THR A 110 36.83 -22.04 -1.45
CA THR A 110 37.45 -22.69 -2.62
C THR A 110 37.49 -21.82 -3.88
N GLN A 111 36.56 -20.88 -4.03
CA GLN A 111 36.36 -20.08 -5.24
C GLN A 111 35.92 -18.62 -4.93
N PRO A 112 36.70 -17.88 -4.12
CA PRO A 112 36.33 -16.53 -3.67
C PRO A 112 36.15 -15.53 -4.82
N GLU A 113 36.95 -15.62 -5.87
CA GLU A 113 36.83 -14.74 -7.04
C GLU A 113 35.50 -14.94 -7.77
N LYS A 114 35.04 -16.19 -7.90
CA LYS A 114 33.74 -16.51 -8.52
C LYS A 114 32.59 -15.92 -7.72
N VAL A 115 32.63 -16.05 -6.38
CA VAL A 115 31.59 -15.45 -5.52
C VAL A 115 31.62 -13.93 -5.65
N SER A 116 32.80 -13.31 -5.64
CA SER A 116 32.94 -11.87 -5.84
C SER A 116 32.32 -11.44 -7.16
N ASP A 117 32.69 -12.07 -8.27
CA ASP A 117 32.22 -11.72 -9.62
C ASP A 117 30.70 -11.83 -9.77
N ILE A 118 30.07 -12.85 -9.17
CA ILE A 118 28.61 -13.01 -9.17
C ILE A 118 27.92 -11.86 -8.42
N PHE A 119 28.50 -11.41 -7.29
CA PHE A 119 27.89 -10.37 -6.47
C PHE A 119 28.12 -8.96 -7.02
N THR A 120 29.32 -8.68 -7.52
CA THR A 120 29.73 -7.35 -7.98
C THR A 120 29.51 -7.14 -9.48
N GLY A 121 29.48 -8.22 -10.27
CA GLY A 121 29.44 -8.15 -11.74
C GLY A 121 30.78 -7.75 -12.37
N THR A 122 31.87 -7.75 -11.60
CA THR A 122 33.20 -7.27 -12.03
C THR A 122 33.97 -8.23 -12.94
N GLY A 123 33.38 -9.38 -13.29
CA GLY A 123 33.98 -10.32 -14.24
C GLY A 123 34.17 -9.72 -15.64
N LYS A 124 34.94 -10.43 -16.49
CA LYS A 124 35.42 -10.02 -17.84
C LYS A 124 34.35 -9.52 -18.84
N SER A 125 33.07 -9.50 -18.49
CA SER A 125 31.96 -9.09 -19.35
C SER A 125 31.29 -7.76 -18.95
N GLY A 126 31.75 -7.06 -17.90
CA GLY A 126 31.15 -5.77 -17.51
C GLY A 126 29.65 -5.86 -17.17
N GLY A 127 29.23 -7.01 -16.62
CA GLY A 127 27.84 -7.32 -16.31
C GLY A 127 27.35 -6.71 -15.01
N VAL A 128 26.06 -6.87 -14.73
CA VAL A 128 25.41 -6.41 -13.49
C VAL A 128 25.36 -7.57 -12.49
N GLY A 129 26.08 -7.43 -11.37
CA GLY A 129 26.09 -8.42 -10.28
C GLY A 129 24.78 -8.48 -9.50
N LEU A 130 24.61 -9.51 -8.65
CA LEU A 130 23.42 -9.69 -7.79
C LEU A 130 23.05 -8.42 -7.01
N ALA A 131 24.03 -7.75 -6.40
CA ALA A 131 23.77 -6.57 -5.58
C ALA A 131 23.17 -5.42 -6.40
N LYS A 132 23.72 -5.20 -7.60
CA LYS A 132 23.26 -4.12 -8.48
C LYS A 132 21.95 -4.49 -9.17
N SER A 133 21.70 -5.77 -9.44
CA SER A 133 20.43 -6.26 -10.00
C SER A 133 19.27 -6.01 -9.05
N VAL A 134 19.43 -6.31 -7.75
CA VAL A 134 18.40 -5.99 -6.74
C VAL A 134 18.19 -4.47 -6.65
N GLU A 135 19.27 -3.68 -6.64
CA GLU A 135 19.16 -2.21 -6.62
C GLU A 135 18.40 -1.69 -7.84
N ASN A 136 18.69 -2.19 -9.05
CA ASN A 136 18.05 -1.76 -10.29
C ASN A 136 16.56 -2.07 -10.32
N ILE A 137 16.14 -3.21 -9.75
CA ILE A 137 14.71 -3.58 -9.67
C ILE A 137 13.95 -2.72 -8.68
N LEU A 138 14.57 -2.39 -7.54
CA LEU A 138 13.89 -1.65 -6.48
C LEU A 138 13.96 -0.12 -6.69
N THR A 139 14.98 0.40 -7.36
CA THR A 139 15.18 1.86 -7.56
C THR A 139 13.97 2.59 -8.17
N PRO A 140 13.27 2.04 -9.19
CA PRO A 140 12.06 2.67 -9.74
C PRO A 140 10.91 2.80 -8.74
N TYR A 141 10.89 1.97 -7.70
CA TYR A 141 9.81 1.90 -6.72
C TYR A 141 10.16 2.61 -5.42
N ALA A 142 11.41 2.49 -4.96
CA ALA A 142 11.89 3.15 -3.77
C ALA A 142 13.41 3.38 -3.81
N THR A 143 13.81 4.63 -3.68
CA THR A 143 15.20 5.05 -3.47
C THR A 143 15.25 6.25 -2.55
N ARG A 144 16.32 6.36 -1.76
CA ARG A 144 16.59 7.56 -0.94
C ARG A 144 17.27 8.67 -1.74
N VAL A 145 17.71 8.36 -2.96
CA VAL A 145 18.48 9.26 -3.81
C VAL A 145 17.74 9.42 -5.12
N ALA A 146 17.02 10.53 -5.27
CA ALA A 146 16.15 10.76 -6.42
C ALA A 146 16.89 10.68 -7.76
N SER A 147 18.12 11.18 -7.82
CA SER A 147 18.96 11.15 -9.03
C SER A 147 19.34 9.75 -9.50
N LYS A 148 19.18 8.70 -8.67
CA LYS A 148 19.34 7.30 -9.12
C LYS A 148 18.20 6.81 -9.99
N ASN A 149 17.02 7.43 -9.85
CA ASN A 149 15.82 7.11 -10.61
C ASN A 149 15.47 8.29 -11.54
N ARG A 150 16.43 8.66 -12.40
CA ARG A 150 16.25 9.70 -13.41
C ARG A 150 16.19 9.05 -14.80
N GLY A 151 15.26 9.49 -15.64
CA GLY A 151 15.16 9.03 -17.03
C GLY A 151 16.28 9.62 -17.90
N SER A 152 16.68 10.86 -17.60
CA SER A 152 17.76 11.59 -18.25
C SER A 152 18.65 12.32 -17.25
N SER A 153 19.87 12.65 -17.65
CA SER A 153 20.82 13.46 -16.88
C SER A 153 20.29 14.84 -16.49
N SER A 154 19.31 15.37 -17.23
CA SER A 154 18.63 16.65 -16.97
C SER A 154 17.51 16.56 -15.94
N ASP A 155 17.01 15.37 -15.64
CA ASP A 155 15.86 15.21 -14.75
C ASP A 155 16.30 15.28 -13.29
N LYS A 156 15.44 15.86 -12.44
CA LYS A 156 15.64 15.86 -10.98
C LYS A 156 15.60 14.45 -10.38
N GLY A 157 15.05 13.50 -11.14
CA GLY A 157 14.81 12.13 -10.72
C GLY A 157 13.62 12.02 -9.77
N SER A 158 13.39 10.81 -9.27
CA SER A 158 12.23 10.46 -8.44
C SER A 158 12.67 9.62 -7.24
N TYR A 159 11.97 9.72 -6.12
CA TYR A 159 12.20 8.80 -4.99
C TYR A 159 11.60 7.40 -5.24
N GLY A 160 10.91 7.21 -6.36
CA GLY A 160 10.27 5.96 -6.75
C GLY A 160 8.78 5.97 -6.47
N ARG A 161 8.04 5.15 -7.22
CA ARG A 161 6.58 5.17 -7.26
C ARG A 161 5.92 4.94 -5.91
N LEU A 162 6.46 4.05 -5.06
CA LEU A 162 5.89 3.81 -3.73
C LEU A 162 6.03 5.03 -2.82
N ILE A 163 7.14 5.77 -2.96
CA ILE A 163 7.39 6.97 -2.16
C ILE A 163 6.53 8.14 -2.67
N GLU A 164 6.30 8.23 -3.97
CA GLU A 164 5.37 9.22 -4.54
C GLU A 164 3.90 8.92 -4.19
N GLU A 165 3.56 7.64 -4.03
CA GLU A 165 2.22 7.21 -3.64
C GLU A 165 1.94 7.47 -2.16
N ALA A 166 2.81 6.99 -1.26
CA ALA A 166 2.55 6.93 0.18
C ALA A 166 3.50 7.77 1.05
N GLY A 167 4.55 8.33 0.46
CA GLY A 167 5.64 8.95 1.22
C GLY A 167 6.52 7.94 1.94
N SER A 168 7.56 8.43 2.61
CA SER A 168 8.44 7.63 3.45
C SER A 168 9.10 8.47 4.53
N GLU A 169 9.17 7.96 5.77
CA GLU A 169 9.96 8.58 6.83
C GLU A 169 11.45 8.69 6.49
N LYS A 170 11.95 7.84 5.59
CA LYS A 170 13.34 7.88 5.11
C LYS A 170 13.58 8.99 4.09
N VAL A 171 12.51 9.62 3.59
CA VAL A 171 12.50 10.78 2.69
C VAL A 171 11.52 11.81 3.26
N PRO A 172 11.90 12.57 4.31
CA PRO A 172 10.97 13.41 5.07
C PRO A 172 10.16 14.40 4.23
N THR A 173 10.72 14.89 3.12
CA THR A 173 10.05 15.80 2.18
C THR A 173 8.87 15.16 1.43
N SER A 174 8.74 13.83 1.43
CA SER A 174 7.64 13.11 0.78
C SER A 174 6.45 12.85 1.70
N VAL A 175 6.61 12.95 3.03
CA VAL A 175 5.57 12.53 4.01
C VAL A 175 4.28 13.33 3.87
N MET A 176 4.39 14.62 3.54
CA MET A 176 3.24 15.53 3.31
C MET A 176 3.13 15.95 1.84
N ASN A 177 3.80 15.25 0.95
CA ASN A 177 3.84 15.56 -0.48
C ASN A 177 3.84 14.24 -1.27
N ASN A 178 2.70 13.56 -1.23
CA ASN A 178 2.44 12.28 -1.88
C ASN A 178 0.94 12.15 -2.17
N PHE A 179 0.59 11.22 -3.05
CA PHE A 179 -0.78 11.05 -3.53
C PHE A 179 -1.79 10.69 -2.43
N ILE A 180 -1.41 9.83 -1.48
CA ILE A 180 -2.28 9.46 -0.35
C ILE A 180 -2.54 10.67 0.55
N TYR A 181 -1.53 11.49 0.83
CA TYR A 181 -1.68 12.71 1.64
C TYR A 181 -2.66 13.69 1.01
N ASP A 182 -2.53 13.93 -0.30
CA ASP A 182 -3.43 14.82 -1.04
C ASP A 182 -4.87 14.29 -1.03
N GLN A 183 -5.06 12.98 -1.25
CA GLN A 183 -6.38 12.36 -1.15
C GLN A 183 -7.00 12.47 0.25
N ILE A 184 -6.21 12.25 1.31
CA ILE A 184 -6.68 12.40 2.70
C ILE A 184 -7.12 13.84 2.94
N LYS A 185 -6.36 14.82 2.44
CA LYS A 185 -6.71 16.23 2.55
C LYS A 185 -8.03 16.54 1.85
N GLU A 186 -8.20 16.11 0.60
CA GLU A 186 -9.45 16.29 -0.15
C GLU A 186 -10.64 15.61 0.53
N MET A 187 -10.45 14.41 1.07
CA MET A 187 -11.46 13.69 1.84
C MET A 187 -11.88 14.47 3.09
N ASN A 188 -10.94 15.07 3.82
CA ASN A 188 -11.23 15.87 5.00
C ASN A 188 -12.03 17.14 4.65
N GLU A 189 -11.64 17.86 3.60
CA GLU A 189 -12.39 19.04 3.11
C GLU A 189 -13.83 18.66 2.70
N LYS A 190 -14.00 17.49 2.09
CA LYS A 190 -15.31 16.94 1.74
C LYS A 190 -16.13 16.58 2.98
N ILE A 191 -15.51 15.98 4.00
CA ILE A 191 -16.17 15.66 5.27
C ILE A 191 -16.69 16.94 5.93
N GLU A 192 -15.86 17.99 6.02
CA GLU A 192 -16.27 19.29 6.60
C GLU A 192 -17.47 19.89 5.85
N THR A 193 -17.43 19.84 4.52
CA THR A 193 -18.54 20.32 3.68
C THR A 193 -19.83 19.53 3.95
N LEU A 194 -19.75 18.20 4.03
CA LEU A 194 -20.91 17.35 4.30
C LEU A 194 -21.46 17.55 5.71
N GLN A 195 -20.60 17.74 6.71
CA GLN A 195 -20.99 18.06 8.08
C GLN A 195 -21.74 19.40 8.16
N ALA A 196 -21.25 20.43 7.46
CA ALA A 196 -21.95 21.72 7.38
C ALA A 196 -23.34 21.57 6.73
N GLN A 197 -23.45 20.79 5.66
CA GLN A 197 -24.74 20.52 5.01
C GLN A 197 -25.70 19.73 5.91
N LEU A 198 -25.21 18.74 6.65
CA LEU A 198 -26.01 17.98 7.60
C LEU A 198 -26.58 18.88 8.70
N LYS A 199 -25.75 19.78 9.25
CA LYS A 199 -26.19 20.78 10.24
C LYS A 199 -27.30 21.67 9.69
N THR A 200 -27.15 22.20 8.48
CA THR A 200 -28.21 23.01 7.84
C THR A 200 -29.51 22.22 7.63
N LYS A 201 -29.42 20.95 7.21
CA LYS A 201 -30.60 20.09 7.07
C LYS A 201 -31.28 19.83 8.41
N GLN A 202 -30.50 19.57 9.46
CA GLN A 202 -31.00 19.39 10.82
C GLN A 202 -31.74 20.64 11.29
N GLU A 203 -31.15 21.82 11.16
CA GLU A 203 -31.80 23.10 11.53
C GLU A 203 -33.12 23.33 10.76
N ARG A 204 -33.15 22.97 9.47
CA ARG A 204 -34.38 23.06 8.66
C ARG A 204 -35.46 22.10 9.16
N TYR A 205 -35.11 20.85 9.46
CA TYR A 205 -36.09 19.88 9.97
C TYR A 205 -36.59 20.24 11.37
N ILE A 206 -35.72 20.77 12.23
CA ILE A 206 -36.15 21.32 13.53
C ILE A 206 -37.15 22.46 13.32
N LYS A 207 -36.86 23.42 12.43
CA LYS A 207 -37.80 24.52 12.13
C LYS A 207 -39.15 24.05 11.59
N GLN A 208 -39.14 23.06 10.68
CA GLN A 208 -40.37 22.45 10.15
C GLN A 208 -41.16 21.76 11.25
N PHE A 209 -40.49 20.98 12.11
CA PHE A 209 -41.11 20.30 13.25
C PHE A 209 -41.74 21.31 14.22
N THR A 210 -41.01 22.33 14.66
CA THR A 210 -41.55 23.38 15.56
C THR A 210 -42.70 24.16 14.92
N SER A 211 -42.67 24.40 13.61
CA SER A 211 -43.78 25.04 12.89
C SER A 211 -45.01 24.14 12.87
N MET A 212 -44.83 22.84 12.64
CA MET A 212 -45.93 21.86 12.71
C MET A 212 -46.51 21.74 14.12
N GLU A 213 -45.69 21.72 15.17
CA GLU A 213 -46.16 21.75 16.56
C GLU A 213 -46.98 23.00 16.86
N THR A 214 -46.52 24.16 16.39
CA THR A 214 -47.23 25.43 16.56
C THR A 214 -48.58 25.41 15.84
N LEU A 215 -48.63 24.91 14.60
CA LEU A 215 -49.86 24.76 13.84
C LEU A 215 -50.82 23.78 14.52
N ILE A 216 -50.35 22.63 15.00
CA ILE A 216 -51.18 21.66 15.73
C ILE A 216 -51.80 22.30 16.98
N ASN A 217 -51.00 23.07 17.74
CA ASN A 217 -51.49 23.78 18.92
C ASN A 217 -52.55 24.84 18.57
N GLN A 218 -52.39 25.55 17.45
CA GLN A 218 -53.40 26.49 16.94
C GLN A 218 -54.67 25.77 16.45
N TYR A 219 -54.54 24.64 15.75
CA TYR A 219 -55.67 23.83 15.31
C TYR A 219 -56.46 23.27 16.50
N ASN A 220 -55.78 22.81 17.56
CA ASN A 220 -56.44 22.30 18.76
C ASN A 220 -57.23 23.40 19.50
N SER A 221 -56.69 24.61 19.60
CA SER A 221 -57.40 25.74 20.21
C SER A 221 -58.59 26.19 19.35
N GLN A 222 -58.45 26.17 18.01
CA GLN A 222 -59.54 26.49 17.08
C GLN A 222 -60.64 25.41 17.07
N SER A 223 -60.28 24.13 17.07
CA SER A 223 -61.25 23.03 17.15
C SER A 223 -62.02 23.06 18.47
N SER A 224 -61.35 23.39 19.58
CA SER A 224 -62.02 23.55 20.88
C SER A 224 -63.02 24.71 20.86
N TYR A 225 -62.67 25.82 20.20
CA TYR A 225 -63.56 26.96 20.03
C TYR A 225 -64.77 26.64 19.15
N LEU A 226 -64.58 25.91 18.05
CA LEU A 226 -65.67 25.48 17.16
C LEU A 226 -66.59 24.46 17.83
N SER A 227 -66.05 23.48 18.56
CA SER A 227 -66.85 22.53 19.34
C SER A 227 -67.70 23.20 20.41
N ASN A 228 -67.21 24.28 21.03
CA ASN A 228 -67.97 25.08 22.01
C ASN A 228 -69.04 25.98 21.37
N ILE A 229 -68.96 26.25 20.07
CA ILE A 229 -69.95 27.04 19.32
C ILE A 229 -70.97 26.14 18.62
N SER A 230 -70.61 24.91 18.25
CA SER A 230 -71.51 23.96 17.57
C SER A 230 -72.29 23.02 18.49
N GLY A 231 -72.09 23.11 19.82
CA GLY A 231 -72.88 22.40 20.84
C GLY A 231 -73.84 23.35 21.54
#